data_AF-I6XTI3-F1
#
_entry.id   AF-I6XTI3-F1
#
_cell.length_a   1.000
_cell.length_b   1.000
_cell.length_c   1.000
_cell.angle_alpha   90.00
_cell.angle_beta   90.00
_cell.angle_gamma   90.00
#
_symmetry.space_group_name_H-M   'P 1'
#
loop_
_entity.id
_entity.type
_entity.pdbx_description
1 polymer ?
#
loop_
_entity_poly.entity_id
_entity_poly.type
_entity_poly.pdbx_seq_one_letter_code
_entity_poly.pdbx_strand_id
1 'polypeptide(L)'
;MAEEQKEKYLGLYTILPSELSLQLAEVALDLKIRDQIQDKIKEVEQSKATSQELSRQIQKLAKDLTTILTKLKAKTDNVVQAKTDQKVLGEELDGCNSKLMELDAAVQKFLEQNGQLGKPLAKKIGKLTELHQQTIRQAENRLSKLNQAASHLEEYNEMLELILKWIEKAKVLAHGTIAWNSASQLREQYILHQVTLGKIIFKK
;
A
#
# COMPACT_ATOMS: atom_id res chain seq x y z
N MET A 1 -27.54 -5.75 -83.93
CA MET A 1 -28.70 -6.33 -83.20
C MET A 1 -28.58 -6.22 -81.68
N ALA A 2 -27.60 -6.82 -80.99
CA ALA A 2 -27.45 -6.65 -79.53
C ALA A 2 -26.90 -5.26 -79.13
N GLU A 3 -25.89 -4.76 -79.85
CA GLU A 3 -25.34 -3.40 -79.68
C GLU A 3 -26.36 -2.29 -80.00
N GLU A 4 -27.15 -2.44 -81.06
CA GLU A 4 -28.17 -1.45 -81.47
C GLU A 4 -29.37 -1.41 -80.52
N GLN A 5 -29.75 -2.54 -79.91
CA GLN A 5 -30.73 -2.56 -78.83
C GLN A 5 -30.14 -1.87 -77.59
N LYS A 6 -28.87 -2.12 -77.27
CA LYS A 6 -28.17 -1.49 -76.15
C LYS A 6 -28.09 0.03 -76.31
N GLU A 7 -27.82 0.56 -77.51
CA GLU A 7 -27.88 2.00 -77.82
C GLU A 7 -29.32 2.56 -77.77
N LYS A 8 -30.30 1.82 -78.29
CA LYS A 8 -31.71 2.24 -78.32
C LYS A 8 -32.33 2.35 -76.93
N TYR A 9 -31.88 1.53 -75.99
CA TYR A 9 -32.24 1.63 -74.57
C TYR A 9 -31.29 2.56 -73.79
N LEU A 10 -30.04 2.80 -74.24
CA LEU A 10 -29.15 3.80 -73.65
C LEU A 10 -29.74 5.22 -73.70
N GLY A 11 -30.42 5.57 -74.80
CA GLY A 11 -31.06 6.88 -74.98
C GLY A 11 -32.34 7.07 -74.15
N LEU A 12 -32.93 5.99 -73.62
CA LEU A 12 -34.13 6.00 -72.77
C LEU A 12 -33.82 5.80 -71.27
N TYR A 13 -32.56 5.53 -70.91
CA TYR A 13 -32.19 4.99 -69.61
C TYR A 13 -31.07 5.78 -68.92
N THR A 14 -31.25 7.09 -68.76
CA THR A 14 -30.34 7.91 -67.93
C THR A 14 -30.99 8.45 -66.67
N ILE A 15 -32.31 8.27 -66.50
CA ILE A 15 -33.03 8.72 -65.31
C ILE A 15 -33.68 7.50 -64.67
N LEU A 16 -33.02 6.97 -63.64
CA LEU A 16 -33.64 6.00 -62.74
C LEU A 16 -34.94 6.64 -62.21
N PRO A 17 -36.11 5.96 -62.27
CA PRO A 17 -37.35 6.48 -61.70
C PRO A 17 -37.09 7.02 -60.29
N SER A 18 -37.63 8.20 -59.98
CA SER A 18 -37.35 8.91 -58.72
C SER A 18 -37.61 8.05 -57.49
N GLU A 19 -38.62 7.19 -57.56
CA GLU A 19 -38.96 6.19 -56.54
C GLU A 19 -37.80 5.21 -56.25
N LEU A 20 -37.16 4.69 -57.30
CA LEU A 20 -36.06 3.74 -57.19
C LEU A 20 -34.76 4.43 -56.73
N SER A 21 -34.56 5.69 -57.13
CA SER A 21 -33.45 6.52 -56.66
C SER A 21 -33.56 6.81 -55.16
N LEU A 22 -34.79 7.10 -54.69
CA LEU A 22 -35.10 7.33 -53.28
C LEU A 22 -34.86 6.05 -52.46
N GLN A 23 -35.40 4.91 -52.90
CA GLN A 23 -35.19 3.62 -52.22
C GLN A 23 -33.72 3.23 -52.14
N LEU A 24 -32.93 3.50 -53.19
CA LEU A 24 -31.49 3.23 -53.16
C LEU A 24 -30.75 4.11 -52.16
N ALA A 25 -31.13 5.39 -52.04
CA ALA A 25 -30.56 6.32 -51.06
C ALA A 25 -30.93 5.93 -49.62
N GLU A 26 -32.17 5.50 -49.38
CA GLU A 26 -32.63 4.98 -48.10
C GLU A 26 -31.85 3.72 -47.70
N VAL A 27 -31.69 2.75 -48.62
CA VAL A 27 -30.88 1.54 -48.36
C VAL A 27 -29.42 1.89 -48.08
N ALA A 28 -28.84 2.88 -48.77
CA ALA A 28 -27.48 3.34 -48.51
C ALA A 28 -27.33 3.98 -47.11
N LEU A 29 -28.35 4.74 -46.65
CA LEU A 29 -28.39 5.27 -45.30
C LEU A 29 -28.55 4.15 -44.25
N ASP A 30 -29.43 3.18 -44.50
CA ASP A 30 -29.63 2.04 -43.60
C ASP A 30 -28.36 1.19 -43.45
N LEU A 31 -27.61 0.97 -44.53
CA LEU A 31 -26.30 0.32 -44.48
C LEU A 31 -25.30 1.12 -43.64
N LYS A 32 -25.24 2.44 -43.83
CA LYS A 32 -24.38 3.32 -43.03
C LYS A 32 -24.75 3.33 -41.54
N ILE A 33 -26.05 3.32 -41.23
CA ILE A 33 -26.54 3.22 -39.85
C ILE A 33 -26.15 1.88 -39.24
N ARG A 34 -26.30 0.78 -39.99
CA ARG A 34 -25.88 -0.56 -39.55
C ARG A 34 -24.39 -0.61 -39.21
N ASP A 35 -23.54 -0.03 -40.05
CA ASP A 35 -22.09 0.02 -39.80
C ASP A 35 -21.77 0.84 -38.54
N GLN A 36 -22.41 2.00 -38.36
CA GLN A 36 -22.28 2.81 -37.14
C GLN A 36 -22.73 2.06 -35.88
N ILE A 37 -23.84 1.32 -35.95
CA ILE A 37 -24.31 0.49 -34.84
C ILE A 37 -23.29 -0.59 -34.51
N GLN A 38 -22.74 -1.26 -35.54
CA GLN A 38 -21.75 -2.32 -35.35
C GLN A 38 -20.47 -1.80 -34.68
N ASP A 39 -19.99 -0.62 -35.07
CA ASP A 39 -18.84 0.00 -34.42
C ASP A 39 -19.14 0.43 -32.98
N LYS A 40 -20.35 0.93 -32.72
CA LYS A 40 -20.80 1.27 -31.37
C LYS A 40 -20.89 0.03 -30.46
N ILE A 41 -21.34 -1.11 -30.98
CA ILE A 41 -21.35 -2.38 -30.25
C ILE A 41 -19.93 -2.78 -29.85
N LYS A 42 -18.97 -2.74 -30.79
CA LYS A 42 -17.57 -3.06 -30.50
C LYS A 42 -16.96 -2.13 -29.42
N GLU A 43 -17.25 -0.83 -29.50
CA GLU A 43 -16.80 0.15 -28.51
C GLU A 43 -17.35 -0.17 -27.10
N VAL A 44 -18.63 -0.53 -27.00
CA VAL A 44 -19.28 -0.92 -25.74
C VAL A 44 -18.71 -2.23 -25.19
N GLU A 45 -18.44 -3.21 -26.04
CA GLU A 45 -17.81 -4.47 -25.61
C GLU A 45 -16.40 -4.23 -25.07
N GLN A 46 -15.62 -3.38 -25.74
CA GLN A 46 -14.27 -3.03 -25.30
C GLN A 46 -14.29 -2.24 -23.98
N SER A 47 -15.23 -1.30 -23.81
CA SER A 47 -15.36 -0.54 -22.56
C SER A 47 -15.79 -1.44 -21.40
N LYS A 48 -16.67 -2.42 -21.65
CA LYS A 48 -17.06 -3.43 -20.67
C LYS A 48 -15.88 -4.31 -20.25
N ALA A 49 -15.07 -4.78 -21.19
CA ALA A 49 -13.87 -5.56 -20.89
C ALA A 49 -12.86 -4.75 -20.04
N THR A 50 -12.62 -3.50 -20.43
CA THR A 50 -11.76 -2.57 -19.67
C THR A 50 -12.29 -2.34 -18.25
N SER A 51 -13.60 -2.14 -18.10
CA SER A 51 -14.25 -1.95 -16.80
C SER A 51 -14.09 -3.16 -15.86
N GLN A 52 -14.16 -4.37 -16.43
CA GLN A 52 -13.95 -5.61 -15.68
C GLN A 52 -12.51 -5.75 -15.20
N GLU A 53 -11.53 -5.42 -16.05
CA GLU A 53 -10.12 -5.48 -15.67
C GLU A 53 -9.78 -4.44 -14.58
N LEU A 54 -10.25 -3.20 -14.71
CA LEU A 54 -10.12 -2.18 -13.66
C LEU A 54 -10.76 -2.65 -12.35
N SER A 55 -11.96 -3.25 -12.40
CA SER A 55 -12.60 -3.85 -11.21
C SER A 55 -11.72 -4.92 -10.57
N ARG A 56 -11.06 -5.77 -11.36
CA ARG A 56 -10.19 -6.85 -10.88
C ARG A 56 -8.95 -6.29 -10.19
N GLN A 57 -8.33 -5.27 -10.77
CA GLN A 57 -7.17 -4.59 -10.18
C GLN A 57 -7.53 -3.91 -8.86
N ILE A 58 -8.67 -3.23 -8.79
CA ILE A 58 -9.19 -2.63 -7.54
C ILE A 58 -9.34 -3.70 -6.45
N GLN A 59 -9.96 -4.84 -6.79
CA GLN A 59 -10.15 -5.94 -5.84
C GLN A 59 -8.83 -6.56 -5.38
N LYS A 60 -7.86 -6.71 -6.29
CA LYS A 60 -6.53 -7.21 -5.93
C LYS A 60 -5.85 -6.26 -4.93
N LEU A 61 -5.81 -4.97 -5.24
CA LEU A 61 -5.20 -3.97 -4.36
C LEU A 61 -5.89 -3.89 -2.99
N ALA A 62 -7.22 -4.05 -2.96
CA ALA A 62 -7.97 -4.15 -1.69
C ALA A 62 -7.54 -5.35 -0.83
N LYS A 63 -7.27 -6.51 -1.46
CA LYS A 63 -6.77 -7.71 -0.76
C LYS A 63 -5.35 -7.50 -0.26
N ASP A 64 -4.49 -6.87 -1.06
CA ASP A 64 -3.10 -6.57 -0.68
C ASP A 64 -3.10 -5.63 0.54
N LEU A 65 -3.87 -4.54 0.52
CA LEU A 65 -4.02 -3.64 1.67
C LEU A 65 -4.61 -4.32 2.91
N THR A 66 -5.61 -5.18 2.74
CA THR A 66 -6.17 -5.94 3.86
C THR A 66 -5.13 -6.87 4.48
N THR A 67 -4.28 -7.49 3.64
CA THR A 67 -3.17 -8.34 4.10
C THR A 67 -2.17 -7.52 4.91
N ILE A 68 -1.74 -6.36 4.40
CA ILE A 68 -0.87 -5.42 5.14
C ILE A 68 -1.51 -5.05 6.48
N LEU A 69 -2.80 -4.68 6.49
CA LEU A 69 -3.54 -4.33 7.69
C LEU A 69 -3.55 -5.47 8.73
N THR A 70 -3.71 -6.72 8.29
CA THR A 70 -3.64 -7.88 9.20
C THR A 70 -2.24 -8.10 9.76
N LYS A 71 -1.19 -7.95 8.93
CA LYS A 71 0.21 -8.03 9.40
C LYS A 71 0.54 -6.90 10.39
N LEU A 72 0.04 -5.69 10.16
CA LEU A 72 0.17 -4.56 11.08
C LEU A 72 -0.54 -4.78 12.42
N LYS A 73 -1.54 -5.67 12.49
CA LYS A 73 -2.22 -6.06 13.74
C LYS A 73 -1.49 -7.17 14.50
N ALA A 74 -0.59 -7.89 13.85
CA ALA A 74 0.16 -8.97 14.48
C ALA A 74 1.09 -8.41 15.58
N LYS A 75 1.10 -9.10 16.72
CA LYS A 75 2.02 -8.83 17.81
C LYS A 75 3.27 -9.70 17.65
N THR A 76 4.40 -9.19 18.10
CA THR A 76 5.66 -9.94 18.15
C THR A 76 6.39 -9.59 19.43
N ASP A 77 7.16 -10.54 19.95
CA ASP A 77 7.86 -10.40 21.23
C ASP A 77 9.29 -9.86 21.05
N ASN A 78 9.73 -9.73 19.79
CA ASN A 78 11.06 -9.22 19.44
C ASN A 78 10.95 -7.83 18.80
N VAL A 79 11.41 -6.80 19.52
CA VAL A 79 11.36 -5.39 19.08
C VAL A 79 12.19 -5.16 17.80
N VAL A 80 13.33 -5.84 17.65
CA VAL A 80 14.19 -5.72 16.45
C VAL A 80 13.47 -6.27 15.24
N GLN A 81 12.90 -7.48 15.35
CA GLN A 81 12.11 -8.07 14.27
C GLN A 81 10.90 -7.19 13.94
N ALA A 82 10.20 -6.68 14.97
CA ALA A 82 9.04 -5.81 14.79
C ALA A 82 9.35 -4.55 13.98
N LYS A 83 10.53 -3.93 14.24
CA LYS A 83 11.01 -2.76 13.52
C LYS A 83 11.33 -3.09 12.06
N THR A 84 11.99 -4.22 11.81
CA THR A 84 12.27 -4.68 10.44
C THR A 84 10.97 -4.92 9.67
N ASP A 85 10.02 -5.65 10.28
CA ASP A 85 8.71 -5.91 9.68
C ASP A 85 7.94 -4.62 9.43
N GLN A 86 7.98 -3.67 10.37
CA GLN A 86 7.37 -2.35 10.20
C GLN A 86 7.94 -1.60 9.01
N LYS A 87 9.25 -1.67 8.78
CA LYS A 87 9.90 -1.04 7.62
C LYS A 87 9.42 -1.67 6.31
N VAL A 88 9.44 -3.00 6.22
CA VAL A 88 8.96 -3.75 5.04
C VAL A 88 7.48 -3.45 4.75
N LEU A 89 6.64 -3.44 5.79
CA LEU A 89 5.22 -3.10 5.64
C LEU A 89 4.99 -1.64 5.20
N GLY A 90 5.87 -0.72 5.60
CA GLY A 90 5.87 0.66 5.10
C GLY A 90 6.16 0.72 3.61
N GLU A 91 7.20 0.02 3.14
CA GLU A 91 7.55 -0.07 1.72
C GLU A 91 6.43 -0.74 0.89
N GLU A 92 5.82 -1.82 1.40
CA GLU A 92 4.64 -2.46 0.78
C GLU A 92 3.45 -1.48 0.67
N LEU A 93 3.22 -0.67 1.71
CA LEU A 93 2.14 0.32 1.75
C LEU A 93 2.38 1.47 0.77
N ASP A 94 3.60 1.98 0.67
CA ASP A 94 4.00 3.00 -0.31
C ASP A 94 3.80 2.47 -1.75
N GLY A 95 4.19 1.22 -2.00
CA GLY A 95 3.93 0.56 -3.28
C GLY A 95 2.44 0.39 -3.59
N CYS A 96 1.59 0.19 -2.57
CA CYS A 96 0.14 0.19 -2.73
C CYS A 96 -0.40 1.60 -3.04
N ASN A 97 0.17 2.65 -2.43
CA ASN A 97 -0.21 4.02 -2.71
C ASN A 97 0.06 4.41 -4.17
N SER A 98 1.25 4.10 -4.70
CA SER A 98 1.55 4.36 -6.12
C SER A 98 0.56 3.68 -7.06
N LYS A 99 0.27 2.40 -6.84
CA LYS A 99 -0.72 1.64 -7.63
C LYS A 99 -2.13 2.22 -7.49
N LEU A 100 -2.50 2.69 -6.30
CA LEU A 100 -3.79 3.32 -6.06
C LEU A 100 -3.93 4.61 -6.88
N MET A 101 -2.89 5.44 -6.91
CA MET A 101 -2.90 6.69 -7.69
C MET A 101 -3.00 6.43 -9.19
N GLU A 102 -2.23 5.46 -9.71
CA GLU A 102 -2.31 5.05 -11.11
C GLU A 102 -3.72 4.53 -11.48
N LEU A 103 -4.29 3.71 -10.59
CA LEU A 103 -5.61 3.12 -10.82
C LEU A 103 -6.74 4.15 -10.71
N ASP A 104 -6.65 5.11 -9.79
CA ASP A 104 -7.58 6.24 -9.72
C ASP A 104 -7.52 7.05 -11.01
N ALA A 105 -6.33 7.45 -11.46
CA ALA A 105 -6.17 8.18 -12.72
C ALA A 105 -6.74 7.41 -13.93
N ALA A 106 -6.48 6.10 -14.02
CA ALA A 106 -7.05 5.25 -15.07
C ALA A 106 -8.58 5.19 -15.00
N VAL A 107 -9.15 5.10 -13.80
CA VAL A 107 -10.61 5.10 -13.58
C VAL A 107 -11.23 6.46 -13.90
N GLN A 108 -10.57 7.58 -13.57
CA GLN A 108 -11.07 8.92 -13.94
C GLN A 108 -11.09 9.10 -15.46
N LYS A 109 -9.99 8.74 -16.15
CA LYS A 109 -9.94 8.77 -17.62
C LYS A 109 -11.01 7.87 -18.24
N PHE A 110 -11.23 6.68 -17.68
CA PHE A 110 -12.29 5.79 -18.14
C PHE A 110 -13.69 6.35 -17.87
N LEU A 111 -13.90 7.03 -16.75
CA LEU A 111 -15.16 7.68 -16.38
C LEU A 111 -15.54 8.80 -17.35
N GLU A 112 -14.56 9.61 -17.78
CA GLU A 112 -14.77 10.66 -18.79
C GLU A 112 -15.27 10.08 -20.12
N GLN A 113 -14.74 8.93 -20.52
CA GLN A 113 -15.10 8.26 -21.78
C GLN A 113 -16.39 7.41 -21.65
N ASN A 114 -16.63 6.83 -20.47
CA ASN A 114 -17.66 5.82 -20.23
C ASN A 114 -18.40 6.10 -18.90
N GLY A 115 -19.18 7.18 -18.87
CA GLY A 115 -19.81 7.69 -17.64
C GLY A 115 -20.64 6.67 -16.84
N GLN A 116 -21.36 5.76 -17.49
CA GLN A 116 -22.19 4.76 -16.79
C GLN A 116 -21.36 3.64 -16.14
N LEU A 117 -20.33 3.14 -16.84
CA LEU A 117 -19.47 2.07 -16.33
C LEU A 117 -18.40 2.59 -15.37
N GLY A 118 -17.98 3.85 -15.51
CA GLY A 118 -16.97 4.47 -14.65
C GLY A 118 -17.48 4.82 -13.25
N LYS A 119 -18.75 5.26 -13.10
CA LYS A 119 -19.30 5.70 -11.80
C LYS A 119 -19.16 4.65 -10.69
N PRO A 120 -19.51 3.36 -10.91
CA PRO A 120 -19.29 2.32 -9.92
C PRO A 120 -17.81 2.09 -9.59
N LEU A 121 -16.91 2.21 -10.58
CA LEU A 121 -15.47 2.06 -10.38
C LEU A 121 -14.91 3.18 -9.51
N ALA A 122 -15.28 4.44 -9.79
CA ALA A 122 -14.88 5.59 -8.99
C ALA A 122 -15.34 5.46 -7.53
N LYS A 123 -16.57 4.96 -7.30
CA LYS A 123 -17.04 4.66 -5.94
C LYS A 123 -16.21 3.58 -5.25
N LYS A 124 -15.78 2.54 -5.97
CA LYS A 124 -14.89 1.51 -5.42
C LYS A 124 -13.51 2.06 -5.10
N ILE A 125 -12.96 2.94 -5.95
CA ILE A 125 -11.70 3.65 -5.67
C ILE A 125 -11.82 4.50 -4.40
N GLY A 126 -12.91 5.26 -4.22
CA GLY A 126 -13.13 6.04 -3.00
C GLY A 126 -13.07 5.18 -1.73
N LYS A 127 -13.70 4.00 -1.74
CA LYS A 127 -13.59 3.03 -0.63
C LYS A 127 -12.18 2.48 -0.45
N LEU A 128 -11.48 2.22 -1.54
CA LEU A 128 -10.10 1.74 -1.51
C LEU A 128 -9.15 2.78 -0.92
N THR A 129 -9.33 4.05 -1.26
CA THR A 129 -8.61 5.19 -0.68
C THR A 129 -8.88 5.31 0.81
N GLU A 130 -10.12 5.14 1.26
CA GLU A 130 -10.44 5.12 2.69
C GLU A 130 -9.72 3.97 3.42
N LEU A 131 -9.74 2.76 2.86
CA LEU A 131 -9.01 1.61 3.42
C LEU A 131 -7.50 1.87 3.50
N HIS A 132 -6.91 2.49 2.46
CA HIS A 132 -5.51 2.87 2.45
C HIS A 132 -5.19 3.87 3.58
N GLN A 133 -6.01 4.91 3.76
CA GLN A 133 -5.85 5.89 4.84
C GLN A 133 -5.99 5.26 6.23
N GLN A 134 -6.92 4.33 6.42
CA GLN A 134 -7.02 3.56 7.67
C GLN A 134 -5.75 2.74 7.93
N THR A 135 -5.18 2.13 6.89
CA THR A 135 -3.96 1.33 6.97
C THR A 135 -2.74 2.19 7.34
N ILE A 136 -2.62 3.40 6.79
CA ILE A 136 -1.59 4.38 7.17
C ILE A 136 -1.67 4.69 8.66
N ARG A 137 -2.85 5.10 9.16
CA ARG A 137 -3.03 5.45 10.58
C ARG A 137 -2.65 4.29 11.50
N GLN A 138 -2.97 3.07 11.09
CA GLN A 138 -2.60 1.86 11.83
C GLN A 138 -1.08 1.63 11.83
N ALA A 139 -0.41 1.83 10.68
CA ALA A 139 1.03 1.74 10.58
C ALA A 139 1.75 2.78 11.46
N GLU A 140 1.28 4.03 11.46
CA GLU A 140 1.81 5.12 12.29
C GLU A 140 1.65 4.82 13.79
N ASN A 141 0.47 4.33 14.19
CA ASN A 141 0.21 3.95 15.58
C ASN A 141 1.11 2.78 16.04
N ARG A 142 1.35 1.79 15.17
CA ARG A 142 2.29 0.70 15.48
C ARG A 142 3.71 1.23 15.60
N LEU A 143 4.14 2.09 14.68
CA LEU A 143 5.49 2.68 14.70
C LEU A 143 5.74 3.48 15.98
N SER A 144 4.80 4.31 16.43
CA SER A 144 4.97 5.09 17.66
C SER A 144 5.10 4.20 18.89
N LYS A 145 4.29 3.14 18.99
CA LYS A 145 4.39 2.12 20.06
C LYS A 145 5.72 1.37 20.02
N LEU A 146 6.22 1.02 18.83
CA LEU A 146 7.51 0.35 18.67
C LEU A 146 8.67 1.24 19.10
N ASN A 147 8.60 2.54 18.79
CA ASN A 147 9.63 3.49 19.24
C ASN A 147 9.61 3.64 20.76
N GLN A 148 8.44 3.71 21.38
CA GLN A 148 8.31 3.73 22.84
C GLN A 148 8.88 2.45 23.49
N ALA A 149 8.51 1.28 22.96
CA ALA A 149 9.02 0.00 23.47
C ALA A 149 10.55 -0.10 23.35
N ALA A 150 11.13 0.41 22.26
CA ALA A 150 12.56 0.44 22.08
C ALA A 150 13.27 1.38 23.08
N SER A 151 12.72 2.57 23.32
CA SER A 151 13.24 3.51 24.33
C SER A 151 13.24 2.89 25.73
N HIS A 152 12.12 2.28 26.14
CA HIS A 152 12.06 1.62 27.44
C HIS A 152 13.07 0.47 27.54
N LEU A 153 13.23 -0.33 26.48
CA LEU A 153 14.20 -1.43 26.48
C LEU A 153 15.65 -0.93 26.64
N GLU A 154 15.98 0.20 26.01
CA GLU A 154 17.26 0.88 26.16
C GLU A 154 17.49 1.32 27.60
N GLU A 155 16.52 2.01 28.21
CA GLU A 155 16.57 2.42 29.64
C GLU A 155 16.75 1.22 30.59
N TYR A 156 16.03 0.11 30.34
CA TYR A 156 16.19 -1.12 31.13
C TYR A 156 17.59 -1.72 30.98
N ASN A 157 18.14 -1.73 29.77
CA ASN A 157 19.48 -2.25 29.51
C ASN A 157 20.55 -1.38 30.19
N GLU A 158 20.41 -0.06 30.18
CA GLU A 158 21.30 0.86 30.91
C GLU A 158 21.27 0.59 32.42
N MET A 159 20.08 0.45 33.00
CA MET A 159 19.93 0.10 34.42
C MET A 159 20.56 -1.26 34.75
N LEU A 160 20.33 -2.26 33.89
CA LEU A 160 20.92 -3.59 34.04
C LEU A 160 22.45 -3.51 34.03
N GLU A 161 23.04 -2.74 33.11
CA GLU A 161 24.49 -2.56 33.03
C GLU A 161 25.05 -1.90 34.31
N LEU A 162 24.35 -0.91 34.85
CA LEU A 162 24.72 -0.28 36.13
C LEU A 162 24.68 -1.29 37.28
N ILE A 163 23.61 -2.08 37.38
CA ILE A 163 23.46 -3.11 38.41
C ILE A 163 24.57 -4.17 38.29
N LEU A 164 24.88 -4.64 37.08
CA LEU A 164 25.97 -5.59 36.84
C LEU A 164 27.32 -5.02 37.28
N LYS A 165 27.60 -3.74 36.98
CA LYS A 165 28.82 -3.05 37.46
C LYS A 165 28.87 -2.96 38.98
N TRP A 166 27.74 -2.74 39.65
CA TRP A 166 27.67 -2.72 41.12
C TRP A 166 27.89 -4.10 41.72
N ILE A 167 27.29 -5.13 41.15
CA ILE A 167 27.50 -6.53 41.55
C ILE A 167 28.99 -6.87 41.44
N GLU A 168 29.64 -6.49 40.35
CA GLU A 168 31.07 -6.77 40.17
C GLU A 168 31.94 -6.04 41.21
N LYS A 169 31.67 -4.76 41.49
CA LYS A 169 32.35 -4.03 42.56
C LYS A 169 32.14 -4.66 43.94
N ALA A 170 30.91 -5.11 44.23
CA ALA A 170 30.59 -5.77 45.49
C ALA A 170 31.33 -7.11 45.62
N LYS A 171 31.45 -7.89 44.53
CA LYS A 171 32.26 -9.12 44.50
C LYS A 171 33.73 -8.85 44.78
N VAL A 172 34.32 -7.84 44.15
CA VAL A 172 35.73 -7.46 44.38
C VAL A 172 35.96 -7.07 45.84
N LEU A 173 35.05 -6.30 46.45
CA LEU A 173 35.12 -5.97 47.87
C LEU A 173 35.02 -7.21 48.76
N ALA A 174 34.09 -8.12 48.48
CA ALA A 174 33.87 -9.32 49.28
C ALA A 174 35.06 -10.32 49.24
N HIS A 175 35.81 -10.36 48.13
CA HIS A 175 36.99 -11.22 47.97
C HIS A 175 38.31 -10.51 48.32
N GLY A 176 38.25 -9.24 48.74
CA GLY A 176 39.43 -8.48 49.15
C GLY A 176 40.15 -9.13 50.34
N THR A 177 41.47 -9.27 50.26
CA THR A 177 42.27 -9.85 51.33
C THR A 177 42.45 -8.85 52.47
N ILE A 178 42.07 -9.23 53.70
CA ILE A 178 42.25 -8.39 54.89
C ILE A 178 43.67 -8.56 55.42
N ALA A 179 44.42 -7.46 55.49
CA ALA A 179 45.74 -7.44 56.11
C ALA A 179 45.62 -7.26 57.64
N TRP A 180 46.15 -8.22 58.41
CA TRP A 180 46.03 -8.30 59.89
C TRP A 180 47.27 -7.81 60.64
N ASN A 181 48.11 -7.05 59.98
CA ASN A 181 49.46 -6.68 60.41
C ASN A 181 49.52 -5.47 61.38
N SER A 182 48.50 -4.60 61.44
CA SER A 182 48.39 -3.56 62.47
C SER A 182 46.96 -3.05 62.69
N ALA A 183 46.69 -2.48 63.87
CA ALA A 183 45.38 -1.91 64.21
C ALA A 183 45.02 -0.67 63.37
N SER A 184 46.00 0.16 62.99
CA SER A 184 45.78 1.31 62.11
C SER A 184 45.38 0.86 60.70
N GLN A 185 46.05 -0.18 60.17
CA GLN A 185 45.77 -0.73 58.84
C GLN A 185 44.38 -1.38 58.78
N LEU A 186 43.96 -2.09 59.83
CA LEU A 186 42.59 -2.61 59.94
C LEU A 186 41.53 -1.49 59.98
N ARG A 187 41.79 -0.40 60.71
CA ARG A 187 40.87 0.75 60.79
C ARG A 187 40.73 1.45 59.43
N GLU A 188 41.83 1.65 58.71
CA GLU A 188 41.81 2.23 57.36
C GLU A 188 41.07 1.33 56.37
N GLN A 189 41.32 0.02 56.40
CA GLN A 189 40.59 -0.98 55.60
C GLN A 189 39.09 -0.94 55.88
N TYR A 190 38.69 -0.87 57.16
CA TYR A 190 37.29 -0.76 57.58
C TYR A 190 36.60 0.50 57.04
N ILE A 191 37.23 1.68 57.19
CA ILE A 191 36.69 2.95 56.69
C ILE A 191 36.54 2.91 55.16
N LEU A 192 37.55 2.39 54.45
CA LEU A 192 37.52 2.27 52.99
C LEU A 192 36.37 1.36 52.54
N HIS A 193 36.16 0.21 53.19
CA HIS A 193 35.05 -0.69 52.90
C HIS A 193 33.70 -0.01 53.15
N GLN A 194 33.54 0.67 54.29
CA GLN A 194 32.31 1.39 54.63
C GLN A 194 31.97 2.48 53.61
N VAL A 195 32.97 3.27 53.20
CA VAL A 195 32.82 4.32 52.18
C VAL A 195 32.48 3.73 50.81
N THR A 196 33.10 2.61 50.44
CA THR A 196 32.88 1.99 49.12
C THR A 196 31.50 1.32 49.05
N LEU A 197 31.07 0.64 50.10
CA LEU A 197 29.70 0.14 50.25
C LEU A 197 28.67 1.28 50.18
N GLY A 198 28.92 2.39 50.87
CA GLY A 198 28.07 3.58 50.76
C GLY A 198 27.98 4.11 49.32
N LYS A 199 29.09 4.16 48.58
CA LYS A 199 29.09 4.60 47.17
C LYS A 199 28.36 3.65 46.22
N ILE A 200 28.31 2.36 46.53
CA ILE A 200 27.57 1.36 45.75
C ILE A 200 26.06 1.48 46.00
N ILE A 201 25.65 1.79 47.24
CA ILE A 201 24.23 1.87 47.63
C ILE A 201 23.58 3.21 47.24
N PHE A 202 24.33 4.31 47.25
CA PHE A 202 23.77 5.67 47.14
C PHE A 202 24.05 6.43 45.85
N LYS A 203 24.78 5.86 44.87
CA LYS A 203 24.89 6.49 43.54
C LYS A 203 23.66 6.14 42.70
N LYS A 204 22.67 7.02 42.72
CA LYS A 204 21.78 7.21 41.56
C LYS A 204 22.56 7.85 40.42
#